data_AF-B4LCH6-F1
#
_entry.id   AF-B4LCH6-F1
#
_cell.length_a   1.000
_cell.length_b   1.000
_cell.length_c   1.000
_cell.angle_alpha   90.00
_cell.angle_beta   90.00
_cell.angle_gamma   90.00
#
_symmetry.space_group_name_H-M   'P 1'
#
loop_
_entity.id
_entity.type
_entity.pdbx_description
1 polymer ?
#
loop_
_entity_poly.entity_id
_entity_poly.type
_entity_poly.pdbx_seq_one_letter_code
_entity_poly.pdbx_strand_id
1 'polypeptide(L)'
;MSMSDDDRDIDIESDDDGDSDNGLGSSRHTSTANFTQAEKRAHHNALERRRRDHIKESFTNLREAVPTLKGEKASRAQILKKTTECIQTLRRKISENQKDIEDIKKQNSILDEQIRRLEGNTSNGTDFLSGDDLSSDVEDALEQADFSRRSKKMKTFHA
;
A
#
# COMPACT_ATOMS: atom_id res chain seq x y z
N MET A 1 -1.95 -14.28 -61.37
CA MET A 1 -1.57 -13.13 -60.55
C MET A 1 -2.78 -12.77 -59.71
N SER A 2 -2.69 -12.90 -58.39
CA SER A 2 -3.76 -12.60 -57.44
C SER A 2 -3.47 -11.22 -56.86
N MET A 3 -4.38 -10.26 -57.07
CA MET A 3 -4.35 -8.98 -56.38
C MET A 3 -5.36 -9.04 -55.25
N SER A 4 -4.89 -8.74 -54.06
CA SER A 4 -5.57 -8.77 -52.77
C SER A 4 -6.36 -7.47 -52.55
N ASP A 5 -7.69 -7.59 -52.43
CA ASP A 5 -8.61 -6.53 -52.00
C ASP A 5 -8.58 -6.39 -50.47
N ASP A 6 -7.55 -5.76 -49.91
CA ASP A 6 -7.42 -5.55 -48.44
C ASP A 6 -7.34 -4.06 -48.03
N ASP A 7 -7.80 -3.15 -48.89
CA ASP A 7 -8.00 -1.72 -48.58
C ASP A 7 -9.50 -1.37 -48.58
N ARG A 8 -10.30 -2.07 -47.77
CA ARG A 8 -11.63 -1.57 -47.41
C ARG A 8 -11.48 -0.61 -46.24
N ASP A 9 -11.34 0.66 -46.56
CA ASP A 9 -11.56 1.75 -45.61
C ASP A 9 -12.86 1.48 -44.85
N ILE A 10 -12.78 1.27 -43.54
CA ILE A 10 -13.96 1.24 -42.69
C ILE A 10 -14.39 2.69 -42.57
N ASP A 11 -15.32 3.09 -43.43
CA ASP A 11 -16.17 4.26 -43.22
C ASP A 11 -16.96 4.01 -41.93
N ILE A 12 -16.36 4.40 -40.80
CA ILE A 12 -17.10 4.66 -39.57
C ILE A 12 -17.87 5.96 -39.86
N GLU A 13 -19.06 5.78 -40.44
CA GLU A 13 -20.16 6.72 -40.33
C GLU A 13 -20.29 7.02 -38.83
N SER A 14 -19.78 8.16 -38.41
CA SER A 14 -19.99 8.67 -37.06
C SER A 14 -21.45 9.08 -37.03
N ASP A 15 -22.29 8.18 -36.54
CA ASP A 15 -23.69 8.38 -36.20
C ASP A 15 -23.84 9.67 -35.39
N ASP A 16 -24.21 10.76 -36.06
CA ASP A 16 -24.53 12.06 -35.49
C ASP A 16 -26.05 12.13 -35.30
N ASP A 17 -26.58 11.29 -34.43
CA ASP A 17 -27.92 11.48 -33.86
C ASP A 17 -27.79 12.33 -32.59
N GLY A 18 -27.47 13.60 -32.80
CA GLY A 18 -27.36 14.66 -31.80
C GLY A 18 -28.52 15.65 -31.81
N ASP A 19 -29.70 15.30 -32.31
CA ASP A 19 -30.91 16.10 -32.10
C ASP A 19 -31.52 15.77 -30.74
N SER A 20 -31.05 16.49 -29.72
CA SER A 20 -31.76 16.62 -28.45
C SER A 20 -31.87 18.10 -28.14
N ASP A 21 -32.89 18.71 -28.74
CA ASP A 21 -33.62 19.84 -28.18
C ASP A 21 -33.98 19.52 -26.72
N ASN A 22 -33.15 20.00 -25.79
CA ASN A 22 -33.58 20.19 -24.41
C ASN A 22 -32.89 21.44 -23.88
N GLY A 23 -33.70 22.49 -23.76
CA GLY A 23 -33.27 23.80 -23.33
C GLY A 23 -32.60 23.83 -21.96
N LEU A 24 -31.94 24.97 -21.75
CA LEU A 24 -31.56 25.56 -20.47
C LEU A 24 -30.32 24.94 -19.79
N GLY A 25 -29.22 25.69 -19.91
CA GLY A 25 -28.33 25.93 -18.78
C GLY A 25 -27.23 24.91 -18.54
N SER A 26 -26.10 25.07 -19.24
CA SER A 26 -24.80 24.92 -18.59
C SER A 26 -23.71 25.64 -19.35
N SER A 27 -23.63 26.94 -19.06
CA SER A 27 -22.45 27.78 -19.21
C SER A 27 -21.31 27.24 -18.33
N ARG A 28 -20.66 26.17 -18.79
CA ARG A 28 -19.33 25.74 -18.33
C ARG A 28 -18.64 24.80 -19.32
N HIS A 29 -18.71 25.10 -20.61
CA HIS A 29 -17.84 24.42 -21.59
C HIS A 29 -16.46 25.07 -21.55
N THR A 30 -15.66 24.61 -20.58
CA THR A 30 -14.22 24.77 -20.44
C THR A 30 -13.50 24.78 -21.79
N SER A 31 -12.89 25.91 -22.16
CA SER A 31 -11.69 26.19 -22.97
C SER A 31 -11.25 25.30 -24.17
N THR A 32 -12.00 24.27 -24.56
CA THR A 32 -11.66 23.31 -25.63
C THR A 32 -12.63 23.34 -26.80
N ALA A 33 -13.64 24.20 -26.74
CA ALA A 33 -14.64 24.39 -27.81
C ALA A 33 -14.02 24.86 -29.13
N ASN A 34 -12.80 25.41 -29.11
CA ASN A 34 -12.16 26.02 -30.28
C ASN A 34 -10.99 25.21 -30.86
N PHE A 35 -10.72 23.99 -30.37
CA PHE A 35 -9.67 23.15 -30.94
C PHE A 35 -10.17 22.39 -32.17
N THR A 36 -9.37 22.44 -33.22
CA THR A 36 -9.51 21.55 -34.38
C THR A 36 -9.45 20.09 -33.92
N GLN A 37 -10.06 19.19 -34.69
CA GLN A 37 -10.03 17.75 -34.38
C GLN A 37 -8.59 17.21 -34.28
N ALA A 38 -7.66 17.77 -35.07
CA ALA A 38 -6.24 17.44 -34.99
C ALA A 38 -5.62 17.88 -33.64
N GLU A 39 -5.93 19.08 -33.16
CA GLU A 39 -5.42 19.58 -31.87
C GLU A 39 -5.99 18.79 -30.69
N LYS A 40 -7.27 18.39 -30.73
CA LYS A 40 -7.85 17.52 -29.69
C LYS A 40 -7.11 16.17 -29.62
N ARG A 41 -6.82 15.55 -30.77
CA ARG A 41 -6.01 14.31 -30.83
C ARG A 41 -4.59 14.52 -30.31
N ALA A 42 -3.94 15.62 -30.69
CA ALA A 42 -2.60 15.95 -30.23
C ALA A 42 -2.54 16.16 -28.71
N HIS A 43 -3.50 16.91 -28.15
CA HIS A 43 -3.61 17.14 -26.71
C HIS A 43 -3.83 15.83 -25.95
N HIS A 44 -4.72 14.97 -26.42
CA HIS A 44 -4.95 13.65 -25.82
C HIS A 44 -3.67 12.79 -25.81
N ASN A 45 -2.94 12.74 -26.94
CA ASN A 45 -1.68 12.01 -27.04
C ASN A 45 -0.60 12.56 -26.09
N ALA A 46 -0.54 13.89 -25.93
CA ALA A 46 0.38 14.54 -25.01
C ALA A 46 0.06 14.18 -23.55
N LEU A 47 -1.21 14.20 -23.16
CA LEU A 47 -1.64 13.84 -21.82
C LEU A 47 -1.34 12.38 -21.50
N GLU A 48 -1.62 11.47 -22.43
CA GLU A 48 -1.34 10.05 -22.25
C GLU A 48 0.16 9.76 -22.15
N ARG A 49 1.00 10.49 -22.91
CA ARG A 49 2.46 10.39 -22.78
C ARG A 49 2.91 10.78 -21.37
N ARG A 50 2.41 11.90 -20.83
CA ARG A 50 2.68 12.34 -19.46
C ARG A 50 2.25 11.27 -18.44
N ARG A 51 1.06 10.68 -18.61
CA ARG A 51 0.57 9.59 -17.76
C ARG A 51 1.51 8.39 -17.78
N ARG A 52 1.97 7.97 -18.95
CA ARG A 52 2.91 6.84 -19.11
C ARG A 52 4.27 7.11 -18.47
N ASP A 53 4.76 8.35 -18.56
CA ASP A 53 6.03 8.73 -17.94
C ASP A 53 5.94 8.72 -16.40
N HIS A 54 4.83 9.20 -15.82
CA HIS A 54 4.60 9.10 -14.38
C HIS A 54 4.51 7.63 -13.90
N ILE A 55 3.83 6.77 -14.65
CA ILE A 55 3.79 5.33 -14.34
C ILE A 55 5.19 4.71 -14.41
N LYS A 56 5.98 5.08 -15.42
CA LYS A 56 7.35 4.60 -15.57
C LYS A 56 8.20 4.99 -14.36
N GLU A 57 8.09 6.23 -13.90
CA GLU A 57 8.75 6.70 -12.66
C GLU A 57 8.29 5.90 -11.44
N SER A 58 6.98 5.68 -11.28
CA SER A 58 6.46 4.87 -10.17
C SER A 58 7.02 3.44 -10.18
N PHE A 59 7.19 2.83 -11.35
CA PHE A 59 7.84 1.52 -11.48
C PHE A 59 9.33 1.55 -11.13
N THR A 60 10.04 2.63 -11.46
CA THR A 60 11.44 2.83 -11.05
C THR A 60 11.53 2.92 -9.53
N ASN A 61 10.70 3.75 -8.90
CA ASN A 61 10.69 3.90 -7.44
C ASN A 61 10.33 2.60 -6.74
N LEU A 62 9.35 1.86 -7.26
CA LEU A 62 8.97 0.56 -6.73
C LEU A 62 10.12 -0.45 -6.81
N ARG A 63 10.84 -0.48 -7.93
CA ARG A 63 12.00 -1.36 -8.11
C ARG A 63 13.10 -1.06 -7.11
N GLU A 64 13.44 0.21 -6.89
CA GLU A 64 14.47 0.62 -5.92
C GLU A 64 14.08 0.34 -4.46
N ALA A 65 12.78 0.33 -4.15
CA ALA A 65 12.26 0.01 -2.83
C ALA A 65 12.25 -1.49 -2.52
N VAL A 66 12.32 -2.36 -3.52
CA VAL A 66 12.33 -3.82 -3.34
C VAL A 66 13.78 -4.31 -3.24
N PRO A 67 14.22 -4.84 -2.08
CA PRO A 67 15.63 -5.19 -1.86
C PRO A 67 16.20 -6.19 -2.88
N THR A 68 15.37 -7.11 -3.38
CA THR A 68 15.77 -8.14 -4.35
C THR A 68 15.87 -7.64 -5.79
N LEU A 69 15.49 -6.39 -6.07
CA LEU A 69 15.50 -5.82 -7.42
C LEU A 69 16.44 -4.62 -7.57
N LYS A 70 16.99 -4.14 -6.45
CA LYS A 70 17.85 -2.96 -6.40
C LYS A 70 19.10 -3.21 -7.24
N GLY A 71 19.37 -2.33 -8.20
CA GLY A 71 20.52 -2.48 -9.11
C GLY A 71 20.34 -3.47 -10.27
N GLU A 72 19.27 -4.26 -10.32
CA GLU A 72 19.09 -5.31 -11.34
C GLU A 72 18.03 -4.96 -12.39
N LYS A 73 18.33 -5.07 -13.69
CA LYS A 73 17.32 -4.83 -14.74
C LYS A 73 16.15 -5.80 -14.58
N ALA A 74 14.96 -5.29 -14.30
CA ALA A 74 13.75 -6.07 -14.10
C ALA A 74 12.58 -5.56 -14.98
N SER A 75 11.84 -6.48 -15.59
CA SER A 75 10.61 -6.16 -16.32
C SER A 75 9.49 -5.73 -15.37
N ARG A 76 8.44 -5.05 -15.89
CA ARG A 76 7.27 -4.63 -15.09
C ARG A 76 6.61 -5.81 -14.37
N ALA A 77 6.46 -6.95 -15.06
CA ALA A 77 5.88 -8.16 -14.47
C ALA A 77 6.74 -8.70 -13.31
N GLN A 78 8.07 -8.73 -13.49
CA GLN A 78 8.99 -9.14 -12.43
C GLN A 78 8.94 -8.17 -11.24
N ILE A 79 8.88 -6.86 -11.48
CA ILE A 79 8.77 -5.85 -10.42
C ILE A 79 7.53 -6.13 -9.56
N LEU A 80 6.37 -6.32 -10.18
CA LEU A 80 5.14 -6.63 -9.45
C LEU A 80 5.24 -7.94 -8.67
N LYS A 81 5.71 -9.02 -9.31
CA LYS A 81 5.86 -10.33 -8.67
C LYS A 81 6.79 -10.28 -7.44
N LYS A 82 7.98 -9.70 -7.60
CA LYS A 82 8.98 -9.59 -6.54
C LYS A 82 8.56 -8.63 -5.44
N THR A 83 7.78 -7.60 -5.75
CA THR A 83 7.13 -6.73 -4.74
C THR A 83 6.19 -7.55 -3.86
N THR A 84 5.30 -8.35 -4.47
CA THR A 84 4.37 -9.20 -3.71
C THR A 84 5.12 -10.21 -2.83
N GLU A 85 6.15 -10.87 -3.37
CA GLU A 85 7.01 -11.79 -2.61
C GLU A 85 7.70 -11.06 -1.43
N CYS A 86 8.26 -9.86 -1.66
CA CYS A 86 8.88 -9.05 -0.62
C CYS A 86 7.91 -8.73 0.53
N ILE A 87 6.70 -8.25 0.21
CA ILE A 87 5.66 -7.93 1.20
C ILE A 87 5.30 -9.17 2.03
N GLN A 88 5.14 -10.33 1.39
CA GLN A 88 4.83 -11.58 2.08
C GLN A 88 5.95 -12.00 3.03
N THR A 89 7.21 -11.93 2.59
CA THR A 89 8.37 -12.24 3.41
C THR A 89 8.50 -11.28 4.59
N LEU A 90 8.34 -9.97 4.38
CA LEU A 90 8.39 -8.98 5.45
C LEU A 90 7.29 -9.19 6.48
N ARG A 91 6.07 -9.51 6.06
CA ARG A 91 4.96 -9.85 6.98
C ARG A 91 5.27 -11.08 7.82
N ARG A 92 5.82 -12.13 7.21
CA ARG A 92 6.23 -13.35 7.92
C ARG A 92 7.32 -13.02 8.95
N LYS A 93 8.35 -12.27 8.56
CA LYS A 93 9.45 -11.88 9.44
C LYS A 93 8.98 -11.02 10.62
N ILE A 94 8.03 -10.11 10.40
CA ILE A 94 7.41 -9.33 11.49
C ILE A 94 6.71 -10.28 12.47
N SER A 95 5.94 -11.26 11.98
CA SER A 95 5.25 -12.22 12.84
C SER A 95 6.19 -13.13 13.61
N GLU A 96 7.28 -13.59 12.99
CA GLU A 96 8.32 -14.41 13.64
C GLU A 96 9.03 -13.59 14.72
N ASN A 97 9.50 -12.39 14.39
CA ASN A 97 10.12 -11.49 15.36
C ASN A 97 9.18 -11.17 16.54
N GLN A 98 7.89 -10.97 16.27
CA GLN A 98 6.91 -10.68 17.33
C GLN A 98 6.77 -11.87 18.29
N LYS A 99 6.74 -13.10 17.75
CA LYS A 99 6.75 -14.32 18.56
C LYS A 99 8.03 -14.43 19.40
N ASP A 100 9.19 -14.16 18.80
CA ASP A 100 10.47 -14.20 19.52
C ASP A 100 10.50 -13.18 20.67
N ILE A 101 9.95 -11.98 20.45
CA ILE A 101 9.80 -10.96 21.50
C ILE A 101 8.93 -11.47 22.65
N GLU A 102 7.80 -12.12 22.35
CA GLU A 102 6.89 -12.68 23.36
C GLU A 102 7.55 -13.81 24.16
N ASP A 103 8.26 -14.71 23.48
CA ASP A 103 8.98 -15.81 24.11
C ASP A 103 10.10 -15.29 25.03
N ILE A 104 10.87 -14.29 24.59
CA ILE A 104 11.91 -13.64 25.40
C ILE A 104 11.30 -12.92 26.61
N LYS A 105 10.19 -12.18 26.43
CA LYS A 105 9.50 -11.51 27.54
C LYS A 105 9.02 -12.51 28.60
N LYS A 106 8.49 -13.66 28.17
CA LYS A 106 8.08 -14.73 29.07
C LYS A 106 9.27 -15.32 29.82
N GLN A 107 10.38 -15.56 29.13
CA GLN A 107 11.61 -16.06 29.76
C GLN A 107 12.14 -15.07 30.80
N ASN A 108 12.19 -13.77 30.46
CA ASN A 108 12.61 -12.72 31.39
C ASN A 108 11.71 -12.68 32.63
N SER A 109 10.38 -12.73 32.45
CA SER A 109 9.44 -12.76 33.58
C SER A 109 9.67 -13.96 34.51
N ILE A 110 9.99 -15.14 33.97
CA ILE A 110 10.29 -16.33 34.77
C ILE A 110 11.60 -16.14 35.53
N LEU A 111 12.63 -15.61 34.89
CA LEU A 111 13.92 -15.34 35.51
C LEU A 111 13.81 -14.27 36.61
N ASP A 112 13.06 -13.19 36.37
CA ASP A 112 12.80 -12.15 37.36
C ASP A 112 12.06 -12.71 38.59
N GLU A 113 11.11 -13.63 38.38
CA GLU A 113 10.44 -14.32 39.49
C GLU A 113 11.40 -15.22 40.27
N GLN A 114 12.30 -15.93 39.59
CA GLN A 114 13.34 -16.75 40.22
C GLN A 114 14.32 -15.91 41.04
N ILE A 115 14.78 -14.78 40.48
CA ILE A 115 15.66 -13.83 41.16
C ILE A 115 14.97 -13.33 42.44
N ARG A 116 13.72 -12.89 42.36
CA ARG A 116 12.95 -12.41 43.52
C ARG A 116 12.82 -13.48 44.61
N ARG A 117 12.59 -14.74 44.25
CA ARG A 117 12.52 -15.87 45.20
C ARG A 117 13.88 -16.13 45.86
N LEU A 118 14.98 -16.08 45.09
CA LEU A 118 16.32 -16.30 45.62
C LEU A 118 16.77 -15.15 46.52
N GLU A 119 16.53 -13.90 46.12
CA GLU A 119 16.80 -12.71 46.92
C GLU A 119 16.02 -12.73 48.24
N GLY A 120 14.74 -13.12 48.21
CA GLY A 120 13.91 -13.31 49.42
C GLY A 120 14.36 -14.44 50.34
N ASN A 121 15.09 -15.44 49.83
CA ASN A 121 15.68 -16.49 50.65
C ASN A 121 17.06 -16.11 51.20
N THR A 122 17.79 -15.23 50.49
CA THR A 122 19.13 -14.76 50.88
C THR A 122 19.04 -13.65 51.94
N SER A 123 17.94 -12.89 51.97
CA SER A 123 17.66 -11.89 53.00
C SER A 123 17.37 -12.47 54.39
N ASN A 124 17.18 -13.79 54.53
CA ASN A 124 17.13 -14.45 55.85
C ASN A 124 18.52 -14.56 56.54
N GLY A 125 19.59 -14.09 55.90
CA GLY A 125 20.96 -14.11 56.42
C GLY A 125 21.58 -12.75 56.78
N THR A 126 20.92 -11.64 56.48
CA THR A 126 21.46 -10.29 56.76
C THR A 126 20.34 -9.35 57.21
N ASP A 127 19.84 -9.63 58.40
CA ASP A 127 18.99 -8.73 59.17
C ASP A 127 19.90 -7.64 59.80
N PHE A 128 20.35 -6.68 59.00
CA PHE A 128 20.88 -5.41 59.52
C PHE A 128 20.92 -4.33 58.45
N LEU A 129 20.30 -3.19 58.78
CA LEU A 129 20.33 -1.86 58.13
C LEU A 129 19.09 -1.49 57.31
N SER A 130 18.20 -0.80 58.04
CA SER A 130 17.09 0.05 57.61
C SER A 130 17.45 1.02 56.49
N GLY A 131 16.49 1.29 55.61
CA GLY A 131 16.54 2.38 54.64
C GLY A 131 15.24 2.44 53.85
N ASP A 132 14.27 3.17 54.41
CA ASP A 132 13.15 3.77 53.70
C ASP A 132 13.61 4.36 52.35
N ASP A 133 13.11 3.86 51.21
CA ASP A 133 12.94 4.71 50.03
C ASP A 133 11.92 4.15 49.03
N LEU A 134 11.13 5.09 48.52
CA LEU A 134 9.96 4.95 47.66
C LEU A 134 10.39 4.77 46.20
N SER A 135 9.67 3.94 45.42
CA SER A 135 9.64 4.11 43.96
C SER A 135 8.30 3.71 43.37
N SER A 136 7.45 4.74 43.31
CA SER A 136 6.40 5.08 42.35
C SER A 136 6.16 4.15 41.14
N ASP A 137 4.87 3.93 40.92
CA ASP A 137 4.17 3.69 39.68
C ASP A 137 4.88 4.10 38.38
N VAL A 138 4.86 3.19 37.41
CA VAL A 138 4.76 3.52 35.98
C VAL A 138 3.72 2.60 35.34
N GLU A 139 2.50 3.12 35.24
CA GLU A 139 1.52 2.65 34.26
C GLU A 139 2.09 2.83 32.85
N ASP A 140 2.24 1.75 32.09
CA ASP A 140 2.45 1.80 30.64
C ASP A 140 1.17 1.36 29.94
N ALA A 141 0.19 2.26 29.97
CA ALA A 141 -0.97 2.22 29.10
C ALA A 141 -0.57 2.80 27.74
N LEU A 142 0.01 1.98 26.86
CA LEU A 142 0.18 2.33 25.46
C LEU A 142 -0.95 1.77 24.59
N GLU A 143 -1.68 2.75 24.07
CA GLU A 143 -2.87 2.74 23.25
C GLU A 143 -2.65 2.08 21.88
N GLN A 144 -3.49 1.08 21.61
CA GLN A 144 -4.07 0.64 20.33
C GLN A 144 -3.43 1.07 18.98
N ALA A 145 -3.17 0.07 18.15
CA ALA A 145 -3.48 0.14 16.72
C ALA A 145 -4.31 -1.10 16.32
N ASP A 146 -5.61 -1.00 16.58
CA ASP A 146 -6.64 -1.91 16.08
C ASP A 146 -6.73 -1.78 14.55
N PHE A 147 -6.13 -2.72 13.81
CA PHE A 147 -6.29 -2.84 12.35
C PHE A 147 -7.57 -3.61 11.96
N SER A 148 -8.56 -3.73 12.84
CA SER A 148 -9.82 -4.41 12.56
C SER A 148 -10.91 -3.46 12.04
N ARG A 149 -10.64 -2.68 10.99
CA ARG A 149 -11.71 -2.03 10.22
C ARG A 149 -11.38 -2.01 8.74
N ARG A 150 -11.96 -2.96 7.98
CA ARG A 150 -12.77 -2.72 6.75
C ARG A 150 -12.95 -4.02 5.95
N SER A 151 -13.97 -4.82 6.29
CA SER A 151 -14.70 -5.58 5.27
C SER A 151 -16.07 -4.92 5.10
N LYS A 152 -16.29 -4.24 3.97
CA LYS A 152 -17.63 -3.81 3.54
C LYS A 152 -18.09 -4.86 2.53
N LYS A 153 -19.05 -5.70 2.92
CA LYS A 153 -19.79 -6.56 1.99
C LYS A 153 -20.60 -5.65 1.05
N MET A 154 -20.48 -5.86 -0.25
CA MET A 154 -21.31 -5.19 -1.25
C MET A 154 -22.71 -5.80 -1.24
N LYS A 155 -23.74 -4.94 -1.23
CA LYS A 155 -25.12 -5.35 -1.51
C LYS A 155 -25.29 -5.50 -3.02
N THR A 156 -25.52 -6.71 -3.49
CA THR A 156 -25.97 -6.99 -4.85
C THR A 156 -27.47 -6.75 -4.93
N PHE A 157 -27.90 -5.71 -5.66
CA PHE A 157 -29.28 -5.60 -6.11
C PHE A 157 -29.44 -6.51 -7.33
N HIS A 158 -30.39 -7.45 -7.27
CA HIS A 158 -30.87 -8.16 -8.45
C HIS A 158 -32.06 -7.38 -8.98
N ALA A 159 -32.06 -7.10 -10.28
CA ALA A 159 -33.24 -6.74 -11.05
C ALA A 159 -33.89 -8.03 -11.57
#